data_AF-A0A4Z0AG02-F1
#
_entry.id   AF-A0A4Z0AG02-F1
#
_cell.length_a   1.000
_cell.length_b   1.000
_cell.length_c   1.000
_cell.angle_alpha   90.00
_cell.angle_beta   90.00
_cell.angle_gamma   90.00
#
_symmetry.space_group_name_H-M   'P 1'
#
loop_
_entity.id
_entity.type
_entity.pdbx_description
1 polymer ?
#
loop_
_entity_poly.entity_id
_entity_poly.type
_entity_poly.pdbx_seq_one_letter_code
_entity_poly.pdbx_strand_id
1 'polypeptide(L)'
;MATVRKTITVTDQQDGWIKAQIEAGHYTNDSEYIRDLIRREQERSAEVDAIRAALLEGEASGKPRAFDPQAFKKRMLNVHG
;
A
#
# COMPACT_ATOMS: atom_id res chain seq x y z
N MET A 1 -1.48 -5.25 21.17
CA MET A 1 -1.80 -6.58 20.61
C MET A 1 -0.76 -7.57 21.11
N ALA A 2 -1.16 -8.82 21.38
CA ALA A 2 -0.21 -9.86 21.77
C ALA A 2 0.65 -10.30 20.57
N THR A 3 1.93 -10.53 20.79
CA THR A 3 2.85 -11.07 19.78
C THR A 3 2.81 -12.60 19.80
N VAL A 4 2.75 -13.24 18.62
CA VAL A 4 2.85 -14.70 18.48
C VAL A 4 4.22 -15.07 17.94
N ARG A 5 4.94 -15.95 18.63
CA ARG A 5 6.25 -16.44 18.17
C ARG A 5 6.10 -17.33 16.94
N LYS A 6 6.94 -17.10 15.92
CA LYS A 6 7.04 -17.90 14.70
C LYS A 6 8.52 -18.23 14.45
N THR A 7 8.80 -19.42 13.95
CA THR A 7 10.11 -19.79 13.42
C THR A 7 10.07 -19.56 11.92
N ILE A 8 11.04 -18.84 11.38
CA ILE A 8 11.14 -18.49 9.96
C ILE A 8 12.54 -18.88 9.50
N THR A 9 12.61 -19.56 8.36
CA THR A 9 13.89 -19.85 7.70
C THR A 9 14.15 -18.75 6.67
N VAL A 10 15.35 -18.17 6.71
CA VAL A 10 15.82 -17.16 5.77
C VAL A 10 17.15 -17.62 5.17
N THR A 11 17.54 -17.01 4.06
CA THR A 11 18.88 -17.25 3.49
C THR A 11 19.95 -16.54 4.31
N ASP A 12 21.21 -16.98 4.21
CA ASP A 12 22.34 -16.31 4.87
C ASP A 12 22.46 -14.84 4.44
N GLN A 13 22.15 -14.54 3.17
CA GLN A 13 22.13 -13.17 2.66
C GLN A 13 21.05 -12.32 3.34
N GLN A 14 19.87 -12.89 3.57
CA GLN A 14 18.78 -12.20 4.26
C GLN A 14 19.13 -11.98 5.74
N ASP A 15 19.68 -12.98 6.42
CA ASP A 15 20.17 -12.85 7.81
C ASP A 15 21.21 -11.75 7.93
N GLY A 16 22.22 -11.74 7.04
CA GLY A 16 23.23 -10.68 7.01
C GLY A 16 22.62 -9.29 6.79
N TRP A 17 21.58 -9.19 5.96
CA TRP A 17 20.89 -7.93 5.75
C TRP A 17 20.09 -7.48 6.99
N ILE A 18 19.38 -8.40 7.64
CA ILE A 18 18.64 -8.13 8.88
C ILE A 18 19.60 -7.61 9.97
N LYS A 19 20.74 -8.28 10.15
CA LYS A 19 21.76 -7.90 11.13
C LYS A 19 22.33 -6.50 10.87
N ALA A 20 22.63 -6.16 9.63
CA ALA A 20 23.12 -4.83 9.27
C ALA A 20 22.13 -3.71 9.65
N GLN A 21 20.82 -3.97 9.55
CA GLN A 21 19.79 -3.01 9.98
C GLN A 21 19.77 -2.81 11.50
N ILE A 22 20.04 -3.87 12.27
CA ILE A 22 20.11 -3.83 13.72
C ILE A 22 21.39 -3.12 14.17
N GLU A 23 22.53 -3.45 13.55
CA GLU A 23 23.83 -2.82 13.82
C GLU A 23 23.83 -1.32 13.51
N ALA A 24 23.09 -0.90 12.47
CA ALA A 24 22.85 0.52 12.17
C ALA A 24 21.96 1.23 13.20
N GLY A 25 21.39 0.50 14.17
CA GLY A 25 20.53 1.05 15.22
C GLY A 25 19.09 1.35 14.77
N HIS A 26 18.67 0.86 13.60
CA HIS A 26 17.30 1.07 13.11
C HIS A 26 16.28 0.18 13.83
N TYR A 27 16.72 -0.98 14.32
CA TYR A 27 15.88 -1.95 15.03
C TYR A 27 16.65 -2.60 16.17
N THR A 28 15.91 -3.08 17.18
CA THR A 28 16.49 -3.74 18.36
C THR A 28 16.70 -5.24 18.18
N ASN A 29 15.97 -5.87 17.25
CA ASN A 29 16.05 -7.31 16.95
C ASN A 29 15.37 -7.68 15.62
N ASP A 30 15.61 -8.91 15.16
CA ASP A 30 15.09 -9.45 13.91
C ASP A 30 13.56 -9.42 13.84
N SER A 31 12.90 -9.75 14.95
CA SER A 31 11.42 -9.80 14.99
C SER A 31 10.79 -8.43 14.83
N GLU A 32 11.49 -7.36 15.24
CA GLU A 32 11.06 -5.98 15.01
C GLU A 32 11.17 -5.59 13.55
N TYR A 33 12.32 -5.85 12.94
CA TYR A 33 12.53 -5.57 11.53
C TYR A 33 11.56 -6.35 10.63
N ILE A 34 11.36 -7.65 10.89
CA ILE A 34 10.42 -8.48 10.12
C ILE A 34 8.98 -7.95 10.25
N ARG A 35 8.55 -7.53 11.44
CA ARG A 35 7.22 -6.93 11.62
C ARG A 35 7.07 -5.62 10.86
N ASP A 36 8.13 -4.81 10.83
CA ASP A 36 8.14 -3.57 10.08
C ASP A 36 8.03 -3.80 8.57
N LEU A 37 8.80 -4.76 8.04
CA LEU A 37 8.71 -5.18 6.64
C LEU A 37 7.30 -5.66 6.27
N ILE A 38 6.67 -6.47 7.12
CA ILE A 38 5.29 -6.94 6.88
C ILE A 38 4.32 -5.76 6.85
N ARG A 39 4.49 -4.77 7.73
CA ARG A 39 3.60 -3.59 7.75
C ARG A 39 3.74 -2.77 6.48
N ARG A 40 4.97 -2.49 6.04
CA ARG A 40 5.22 -1.77 4.78
C ARG A 40 4.63 -2.50 3.58
N GLU A 41 4.71 -3.84 3.57
CA GLU A 41 4.08 -4.66 2.53
C GLU A 41 2.55 -4.55 2.54
N GLN A 42 1.94 -4.57 3.73
CA GLN A 42 0.50 -4.41 3.90
C GLN A 42 0.03 -3.04 3.43
N GLU A 43 0.75 -1.98 3.79
CA GLU A 43 0.46 -0.60 3.37
C GLU A 43 0.53 -0.48 1.85
N ARG A 44 1.61 -0.98 1.23
CA ARG A 44 1.77 -0.99 -0.23
C ARG A 44 0.66 -1.80 -0.92
N SER A 45 0.31 -2.96 -0.37
CA SER A 45 -0.76 -3.80 -0.93
C SER A 45 -2.13 -3.12 -0.82
N ALA A 46 -2.39 -2.42 0.28
CA ALA A 46 -3.65 -1.69 0.47
C ALA A 46 -3.85 -0.57 -0.57
N GLU A 47 -2.79 0.13 -0.96
CA GLU A 47 -2.85 1.13 -2.04
C GLU A 47 -3.23 0.50 -3.38
N VAL A 48 -2.60 -0.63 -3.72
CA VAL A 48 -2.89 -1.37 -4.96
C VAL A 48 -4.34 -1.89 -4.96
N ASP A 49 -4.78 -2.44 -3.84
CA ASP A 49 -6.14 -2.95 -3.70
C ASP A 49 -7.18 -1.83 -3.77
N ALA A 50 -6.88 -0.64 -3.22
CA ALA A 50 -7.75 0.53 -3.34
C ALA A 50 -7.89 0.99 -4.80
N ILE A 51 -6.78 1.04 -5.55
CA ILE A 51 -6.81 1.37 -6.98
C ILE A 51 -7.62 0.32 -7.75
N ARG A 52 -7.39 -0.97 -7.48
CA ARG A 52 -8.13 -2.06 -8.12
C ARG A 52 -9.62 -1.97 -7.84
N ALA A 53 -10.01 -1.69 -6.61
CA ALA A 53 -11.41 -1.50 -6.23
C ALA A 53 -12.05 -0.33 -6.99
N ALA A 54 -11.37 0.81 -7.08
CA ALA A 54 -11.87 1.97 -7.83
C ALA A 54 -12.01 1.70 -9.34
N LEU A 55 -11.10 0.91 -9.92
CA LEU A 55 -11.22 0.47 -11.31
C LEU A 55 -12.43 -0.44 -11.52
N LEU A 56 -12.64 -1.42 -10.64
CA LEU A 56 -13.80 -2.31 -10.71
C LEU A 56 -15.12 -1.55 -10.55
N GLU A 57 -15.18 -0.57 -9.65
CA GLU A 57 -16.33 0.33 -9.51
C GLU A 57 -16.56 1.12 -10.80
N GLY A 58 -15.50 1.67 -11.39
CA GLY A 58 -15.56 2.38 -12.68
C GLY A 58 -16.05 1.50 -13.83
N GLU A 59 -15.58 0.26 -13.93
CA GLU A 59 -16.01 -0.72 -14.93
C GLU A 59 -17.47 -1.13 -14.74
N ALA A 60 -17.91 -1.25 -13.48
CA ALA A 60 -19.30 -1.54 -13.13
C ALA A 60 -20.24 -0.33 -13.27
N SER A 61 -19.71 0.89 -13.40
CA SER A 61 -20.51 2.13 -13.46
C SER A 61 -21.31 2.32 -14.74
N GLY A 62 -21.15 1.40 -15.70
CA GLY A 62 -21.90 1.36 -16.96
C GLY A 62 -21.06 1.77 -18.16
N LYS A 63 -21.71 1.98 -19.31
CA LYS A 63 -20.99 2.26 -20.56
C LYS A 63 -20.31 3.64 -20.52
N PRO A 64 -19.02 3.73 -20.89
CA PRO A 64 -18.32 5.00 -20.96
C PRO A 64 -18.98 5.91 -22.00
N ARG A 65 -18.96 7.22 -21.73
CA ARG A 65 -19.51 8.26 -22.61
C ARG A 65 -18.41 9.23 -22.99
N ALA A 66 -18.56 9.90 -24.14
CA ALA A 66 -17.65 10.96 -24.52
C ALA A 66 -17.63 12.07 -23.46
N PHE A 67 -16.44 12.57 -23.12
CA PHE A 67 -16.24 13.57 -22.08
C PHE A 67 -15.79 14.90 -22.69
N ASP A 68 -16.53 15.98 -22.41
CA ASP A 68 -16.17 17.36 -22.74
C ASP A 68 -15.76 18.12 -21.46
N PRO A 69 -14.45 18.39 -21.26
CA PRO A 69 -13.96 19.09 -20.08
C PRO A 69 -14.49 20.52 -19.92
N GLN A 70 -14.74 21.24 -21.02
CA GLN A 70 -15.18 22.64 -20.98
C GLN A 70 -16.65 22.73 -20.55
N ALA A 71 -17.51 21.88 -21.12
CA ALA A 71 -18.90 21.76 -20.71
C ALA A 71 -19.01 21.32 -19.24
N PHE A 72 -18.17 20.37 -18.81
CA PHE A 72 -18.12 19.92 -17.42
C PHE A 72 -17.75 21.06 -16.46
N LYS A 73 -16.68 21.82 -16.74
CA LYS A 73 -16.24 22.94 -15.90
C LYS A 73 -17.31 24.02 -15.78
N LYS A 74 -17.95 24.40 -16.89
CA LYS A 74 -19.05 25.38 -16.89
C LYS A 74 -20.22 24.91 -16.03
N ARG A 75 -20.58 23.62 -16.12
CA ARG A 75 -21.62 23.02 -15.27
C ARG A 75 -21.26 23.08 -13.79
N MET A 76 -20.04 22.70 -13.42
CA MET A 76 -19.59 22.72 -12.01
C MET A 76 -19.60 24.13 -11.41
N LEU A 77 -19.16 25.14 -12.17
CA LEU A 77 -19.19 26.55 -11.74
C LEU A 77 -20.61 27.07 -11.51
N ASN A 78 -21.58 26.63 -12.31
CA ASN A 78 -22.98 27.05 -12.13
C ASN A 78 -23.69 26.34 -10.97
N VAL A 79 -23.22 25.17 -10.54
CA VAL A 79 -23.83 24.36 -9.47
C VAL A 79 -23.25 24.70 -8.10
N HIS A 80 -21.98 25.14 -8.05
CA HIS A 80 -21.25 25.37 -6.79
C HIS A 80 -20.67 26.78 -6.65
N GLY A 81 -20.86 27.67 -7.62
CA GLY A 81 -20.52 29.09 -7.53
C GLY A 81 -21.72 29.93 -7.14
#